data_AF-A0A7R9IUW2-F1
#
_entry.id   AF-A0A7R9IUW2-F1
#
_cell.length_a   1.000
_cell.length_b   1.000
_cell.length_c   1.000
_cell.angle_alpha   90.00
_cell.angle_beta   90.00
_cell.angle_gamma   90.00
#
_symmetry.space_group_name_H-M   'P 1'
#
loop_
_entity.id
_entity.type
_entity.pdbx_description
1 polymer ?
#
loop_
_entity_poly.entity_id
_entity_poly.type
_entity_poly.pdbx_seq_one_letter_code
_entity_poly.pdbx_strand_id
1 'polypeptide(L)'
;MDKHRRFRLDREVDMDCSRSWCPRAGCETVCSVCPAGGCLPQSVHCPTCTSDFCSNCKGPWHPGLSCEENSRRSNQEPGIPFDSDLIKCCPMCNVPIEKDEGCAQMMCKRCKHVFCWYCLASLDVS
;
A
#
# COMPACT_ATOMS: atom_id res chain seq x y z
N MET A 1 -29.25 5.66 0.52
CA MET A 1 -28.87 4.23 0.63
C MET A 1 -27.50 3.98 0.00
N ASP A 2 -27.21 4.60 -1.15
CA ASP A 2 -25.99 4.38 -1.94
C ASP A 2 -24.68 4.75 -1.24
N LYS A 3 -24.66 5.88 -0.52
CA LYS A 3 -23.50 6.31 0.29
C LYS A 3 -23.08 5.22 1.29
N HIS A 4 -24.05 4.63 2.00
CA HIS A 4 -23.79 3.62 3.03
C HIS A 4 -23.22 2.33 2.43
N ARG A 5 -23.68 1.96 1.22
CA ARG A 5 -23.15 0.82 0.47
C ARG A 5 -21.71 1.05 0.02
N ARG A 6 -21.40 2.25 -0.47
CA ARG A 6 -20.03 2.63 -0.87
C ARG A 6 -19.06 2.57 0.30
N PHE A 7 -19.39 3.19 1.43
CA PHE A 7 -18.53 3.12 2.64
C PHE A 7 -18.25 1.69 3.08
N ARG A 8 -19.25 0.81 2.97
CA ARG A 8 -19.07 -0.60 3.30
C ARG A 8 -18.06 -1.27 2.37
N LEU A 9 -18.22 -1.07 1.06
CA LEU A 9 -17.32 -1.64 0.05
C LEU A 9 -15.89 -1.10 0.19
N ASP A 10 -15.73 0.20 0.40
CA ASP A 10 -14.41 0.82 0.63
C ASP A 10 -13.70 0.15 1.81
N ARG A 11 -14.44 -0.08 2.91
CA ARG A 11 -13.92 -0.77 4.08
C ARG A 11 -13.58 -2.24 3.81
N GLU A 12 -14.40 -2.95 3.04
CA GLU A 12 -14.15 -4.34 2.68
C GLU A 12 -12.87 -4.48 1.84
N VAL A 13 -12.67 -3.60 0.85
CA VAL A 13 -11.47 -3.58 0.02
C VAL A 13 -10.23 -3.20 0.83
N ASP A 14 -10.34 -2.20 1.70
CA ASP A 14 -9.21 -1.77 2.54
C ASP A 14 -8.75 -2.83 3.53
N MET A 15 -9.65 -3.70 4.01
CA MET A 15 -9.30 -4.76 4.95
C MET A 15 -8.71 -6.00 4.26
N ASP A 16 -8.86 -6.12 2.95
CA ASP A 16 -8.36 -7.25 2.16
C ASP A 16 -7.05 -6.89 1.45
N CYS A 17 -5.93 -7.39 1.97
CA CYS A 17 -4.60 -7.15 1.40
C CYS A 17 -4.42 -7.70 -0.03
N SER A 18 -5.32 -8.57 -0.49
CA SER A 18 -5.31 -9.11 -1.86
C SER A 18 -6.15 -8.29 -2.84
N ARG A 19 -6.73 -7.17 -2.39
CA ARG A 19 -7.58 -6.30 -3.20
C ARG A 19 -7.13 -4.85 -3.09
N SER A 20 -7.34 -4.10 -4.16
CA SER A 20 -7.01 -2.68 -4.21
C SER A 20 -7.93 -1.97 -5.18
N TRP A 21 -8.32 -0.75 -4.84
CA TRP A 21 -8.92 0.16 -5.81
C TRP A 21 -7.91 0.53 -6.90
N CYS A 22 -8.42 0.72 -8.12
CA CYS A 22 -7.65 1.33 -9.20
C CYS A 22 -7.24 2.75 -8.78
N PRO A 23 -5.96 3.14 -8.89
CA PRO A 23 -5.49 4.46 -8.48
C PRO A 23 -5.93 5.59 -9.44
N ARG A 24 -6.48 5.24 -10.60
CA ARG A 24 -6.93 6.23 -11.59
C ARG A 24 -8.16 6.97 -11.08
N ALA A 25 -8.07 8.29 -11.00
CA ALA A 25 -9.19 9.15 -10.65
C ALA A 25 -10.42 8.85 -11.54
N GLY A 26 -11.58 8.67 -10.90
CA GLY A 26 -12.84 8.32 -11.58
C GLY A 26 -13.00 6.84 -11.94
N CYS A 27 -11.99 5.98 -11.73
CA CYS A 27 -12.12 4.54 -11.92
C CYS A 27 -12.48 3.86 -10.58
N GLU A 28 -13.68 3.29 -10.49
CA GLU A 28 -14.18 2.60 -9.28
C GLU A 28 -14.00 1.08 -9.39
N THR A 29 -12.92 0.63 -10.01
CA THR A 29 -12.67 -0.80 -10.22
C THR A 29 -11.79 -1.35 -9.11
N VAL A 30 -12.24 -2.43 -8.47
CA VAL A 30 -11.44 -3.20 -7.52
C VAL A 30 -10.63 -4.23 -8.30
N CYS A 31 -9.31 -4.16 -8.21
CA CYS A 31 -8.38 -5.09 -8.84
C CYS A 31 -7.84 -6.06 -7.80
N SER A 32 -7.59 -7.31 -8.22
CA SER A 32 -6.86 -8.28 -7.41
C SER A 32 -5.37 -7.94 -7.44
N VAL A 33 -4.74 -7.98 -6.28
CA VAL A 33 -3.31 -7.71 -6.09
C VAL A 33 -2.69 -8.81 -5.25
N CYS A 34 -1.41 -9.08 -5.44
CA CYS A 34 -0.70 -9.90 -4.47
C CYS A 34 -0.58 -9.14 -3.14
N PRO A 35 -0.80 -9.80 -1.99
CA PRO A 35 -0.51 -9.23 -0.69
C PRO A 35 0.92 -8.70 -0.64
N ALA A 36 1.09 -7.45 -0.22
CA ALA A 36 2.44 -6.92 0.02
C ALA A 36 3.08 -7.77 1.13
N GLY A 37 4.39 -7.99 1.10
CA GLY A 37 5.11 -8.81 2.09
C GLY A 37 5.26 -10.30 1.75
N GLY A 38 4.57 -10.82 0.72
CA GLY A 38 4.75 -12.19 0.22
C GLY A 38 5.31 -12.30 -1.21
N CYS A 39 5.32 -11.21 -1.98
CA CYS A 39 5.69 -11.20 -3.40
C CYS A 39 6.47 -9.93 -3.78
N LEU A 40 7.27 -10.03 -4.83
CA LEU A 40 7.90 -8.86 -5.48
C LEU A 40 6.82 -7.93 -6.06
N PRO A 41 7.11 -6.62 -6.24
CA PRO A 41 6.19 -5.70 -6.93
C PRO A 41 5.80 -6.23 -8.30
N GLN A 42 4.51 -6.18 -8.63
CA GLN A 42 3.95 -6.69 -9.87
C GLN A 42 3.07 -5.66 -10.57
N SER A 43 2.97 -5.79 -11.89
CA SER A 43 2.04 -5.00 -12.69
C SER A 43 0.63 -5.52 -12.47
N VAL A 44 -0.29 -4.61 -12.15
CA VAL A 44 -1.72 -4.90 -12.01
C VAL A 44 -2.46 -4.18 -13.13
N HIS A 45 -3.09 -4.95 -14.02
CA HIS A 45 -3.88 -4.42 -15.12
C HIS A 45 -5.32 -4.14 -14.67
N CYS A 46 -5.79 -2.91 -14.84
CA CYS A 46 -7.19 -2.58 -14.58
C CYS A 46 -8.08 -2.92 -15.80
N PRO A 47 -9.08 -3.80 -15.67
CA PRO A 47 -9.92 -4.22 -16.80
C PRO A 47 -10.87 -3.13 -17.32
N THR A 48 -11.06 -2.04 -16.58
CA THR A 48 -12.04 -0.99 -16.92
C THR A 48 -11.39 0.21 -17.59
N CYS A 49 -10.26 0.68 -17.08
CA CYS A 49 -9.57 1.87 -17.61
C CYS A 49 -8.23 1.54 -18.29
N THR A 50 -7.90 0.24 -18.40
CA THR A 50 -6.72 -0.32 -19.07
C THR A 50 -5.37 0.20 -18.58
N SER A 51 -5.31 0.90 -17.44
CA SER A 51 -4.05 1.37 -16.88
C SER A 51 -3.40 0.31 -16.02
N ASP A 52 -2.09 0.19 -16.15
CA ASP A 52 -1.25 -0.66 -15.33
C ASP A 52 -0.64 0.12 -14.16
N PHE A 53 -0.73 -0.46 -12.96
CA PHE A 53 -0.19 0.14 -11.75
C PHE A 53 0.57 -0.87 -10.91
N CYS A 54 1.44 -0.38 -10.04
CA CYS A 54 2.23 -1.20 -9.14
C CYS A 54 1.36 -1.79 -8.03
N SER A 55 1.42 -3.10 -7.84
CA SER A 55 0.73 -3.80 -6.73
C SER A 55 1.14 -3.30 -5.35
N ASN A 56 2.34 -2.73 -5.20
CA ASN A 56 2.89 -2.27 -3.94
C ASN A 56 2.63 -0.76 -3.71
N CYS A 57 3.27 0.13 -4.49
CA CYS A 57 3.16 1.59 -4.27
C CYS A 57 1.87 2.22 -4.81
N LYS A 58 1.07 1.47 -5.58
CA LYS A 58 -0.16 1.94 -6.25
C LYS A 58 0.05 3.09 -7.26
N GLY A 59 1.30 3.45 -7.56
CA GLY A 59 1.65 4.35 -8.65
C GLY A 59 1.67 3.66 -10.02
N PRO A 60 1.98 4.39 -11.11
CA PRO A 60 2.15 3.81 -12.44
C PRO A 60 3.14 2.63 -12.43
N TRP A 61 2.89 1.61 -13.25
CA TRP A 61 3.81 0.47 -13.33
C TRP A 61 5.21 0.91 -13.78
N HIS A 62 6.24 0.43 -13.08
CA HIS A 62 7.63 0.86 -13.23
C HIS A 62 8.59 -0.35 -13.34
N PRO A 63 8.69 -0.97 -14.53
CA PRO A 63 9.53 -2.15 -14.72
C PRO A 63 11.01 -1.81 -14.52
N GLY A 64 11.73 -2.67 -13.78
CA GLY A 64 13.17 -2.51 -13.54
C GLY A 64 13.55 -1.47 -12.49
N LEU A 65 12.58 -0.83 -11.83
CA LEU A 65 12.81 0.09 -10.71
C LEU A 65 12.10 -0.44 -9.47
N SER A 66 12.70 -0.30 -8.29
CA SER A 66 11.97 -0.46 -7.04
C SER A 66 10.96 0.68 -6.87
N CYS A 67 9.98 0.48 -5.98
CA CYS A 67 9.02 1.52 -5.63
C CYS A 67 9.72 2.78 -5.10
N GLU A 68 10.86 2.62 -4.41
CA GLU A 68 11.64 3.72 -3.86
C GLU A 68 12.32 4.53 -4.98
N GLU A 69 12.97 3.87 -5.95
CA GLU A 69 13.55 4.58 -7.10
C GLU A 69 12.48 5.30 -7.92
N ASN A 70 11.33 4.67 -8.14
CA ASN A 70 10.23 5.30 -8.87
C ASN A 70 9.68 6.53 -8.13
N SER A 71 9.54 6.44 -6.80
CA SER A 71 9.11 7.58 -5.98
C SER A 71 10.09 8.75 -6.05
N ARG A 72 11.41 8.47 -5.99
CA ARG A 72 12.45 9.51 -6.10
C ARG A 72 12.43 10.20 -7.48
N ARG A 73 12.15 9.46 -8.55
CA ARG A 73 12.00 10.03 -9.90
C ARG A 73 10.74 10.89 -10.03
N SER A 74 9.63 10.49 -9.41
CA SER A 74 8.36 11.22 -9.48
C SER A 74 8.34 12.46 -8.58
N ASN A 75 9.11 12.48 -7.50
CA ASN A 75 9.22 13.61 -6.54
C ASN A 75 10.28 14.66 -6.94
N GLN A 76 10.54 14.88 -8.24
CA GLN A 76 11.36 16.03 -8.65
C GLN A 76 10.66 17.39 -8.47
N GLU A 77 9.39 17.40 -8.06
CA GLU A 77 8.70 18.59 -7.57
C GLU A 77 8.92 18.73 -6.04
N PRO A 78 9.18 19.95 -5.51
CA PRO A 78 9.49 20.17 -4.09
C PRO A 78 8.26 19.97 -3.20
N GLY A 79 7.87 18.72 -2.98
CA GLY A 79 6.90 18.31 -1.97
C GLY A 79 7.56 18.11 -0.61
N ILE A 80 6.80 18.38 0.45
CA ILE A 80 7.21 18.20 1.86
C ILE A 80 7.88 16.82 2.02
N PRO A 81 9.13 16.75 2.51
CA PRO A 81 9.74 15.48 2.86
C PRO A 81 8.86 14.84 3.93
N PHE A 82 8.19 13.73 3.60
CA PHE A 82 7.63 12.89 4.64
C PHE A 82 8.81 12.42 5.48
N ASP A 83 8.90 12.90 6.71
CA ASP A 83 9.93 12.51 7.65
C ASP A 83 9.76 11.01 7.93
N SER A 84 10.54 10.21 7.20
CA SER A 84 10.41 8.74 7.09
C SER A 84 10.56 8.03 8.43
N ASP A 85 11.07 8.74 9.44
CA ASP A 85 11.29 8.21 10.78
C ASP A 85 10.03 8.24 11.66
N LEU A 86 9.05 9.07 11.33
CA LEU A 86 7.78 9.17 12.07
C LEU A 86 6.66 8.38 11.41
N ILE A 87 6.65 8.27 10.08
CA ILE A 87 5.58 7.59 9.33
C ILE A 87 6.20 6.58 8.36
N LYS A 88 5.78 5.31 8.47
CA LYS A 88 6.11 4.25 7.52
C LYS A 88 4.86 3.47 7.12
N CYS A 89 4.90 2.83 5.96
CA CYS A 89 3.79 1.99 5.52
C CYS A 89 3.90 0.57 6.09
N CYS A 90 2.77 -0.03 6.46
CA CYS A 90 2.71 -1.45 6.82
C CYS A 90 3.24 -2.32 5.65
N PRO A 91 4.19 -3.24 5.87
CA PRO A 91 4.74 -4.06 4.79
C PRO A 91 3.71 -5.02 4.15
N MET A 92 2.61 -5.32 4.84
CA MET A 92 1.56 -6.23 4.35
C MET A 92 0.41 -5.55 3.61
N CYS A 93 -0.02 -4.38 4.06
CA CYS A 93 -1.19 -3.72 3.49
C CYS A 93 -0.95 -2.25 3.10
N ASN A 94 0.27 -1.75 3.26
CA ASN A 94 0.72 -0.43 2.83
C ASN A 94 -0.04 0.78 3.40
N VAL A 95 -0.77 0.61 4.53
CA VAL A 95 -1.32 1.78 5.24
C VAL A 95 -0.22 2.54 5.95
N PRO A 96 -0.27 3.88 5.95
CA PRO A 96 0.58 4.69 6.81
C PRO A 96 0.38 4.30 8.28
N ILE A 97 1.49 4.10 8.97
CA ILE A 97 1.57 3.84 10.39
C ILE A 97 2.52 4.90 10.97
N GLU A 98 2.03 5.60 11.98
CA GLU A 98 2.83 6.50 12.80
C GLU A 98 3.59 5.67 13.85
N LYS A 99 4.87 5.99 14.07
CA LYS A 99 5.70 5.32 15.06
C LYS A 99 5.15 5.56 16.47
N ASP A 100 4.99 4.50 17.26
CA ASP A 100 4.78 4.62 18.70
C ASP A 100 6.12 4.68 19.46
N GLU A 101 6.14 5.32 20.63
CA GLU A 101 7.34 5.37 21.45
C GLU A 101 7.62 4.01 22.11
N GLY A 102 8.89 3.58 22.12
CA GLY A 102 9.39 2.54 23.02
C GLY A 102 9.71 1.15 22.43
N CYS A 103 9.12 0.73 21.29
CA CYS A 103 9.41 -0.60 20.72
C CYS A 103 9.63 -0.58 19.20
N ALA A 104 10.49 -1.47 18.70
CA ALA A 104 10.67 -1.69 17.27
C ALA A 104 9.63 -2.67 16.70
N GLN A 105 9.00 -3.51 17.52
CA GLN A 105 7.93 -4.40 17.09
C GLN A 105 6.62 -3.62 17.03
N MET A 106 6.03 -3.54 15.85
CA MET A 106 4.77 -2.82 15.61
C MET A 106 3.70 -3.77 15.10
N MET A 107 2.45 -3.47 15.46
CA MET A 107 1.28 -4.19 14.97
C MET A 107 0.42 -3.26 14.11
N CYS A 108 0.18 -3.64 12.85
CA CYS A 108 -0.71 -2.87 12.00
C CYS A 108 -2.14 -2.91 12.55
N LYS A 109 -2.71 -1.74 12.90
CA LYS A 109 -4.08 -1.68 13.43
C LYS A 109 -5.13 -2.18 12.42
N ARG A 110 -4.84 -2.10 11.12
CA ARG A 110 -5.70 -2.55 10.01
C ARG A 110 -5.62 -4.07 9.81
N CYS A 111 -4.48 -4.60 9.34
CA CYS A 111 -4.35 -6.02 8.98
C CYS A 111 -3.82 -6.92 10.10
N LYS A 112 -3.51 -6.37 11.28
CA LYS A 112 -2.96 -7.08 12.46
C LYS A 112 -1.58 -7.71 12.29
N HIS A 113 -0.96 -7.59 11.12
CA HIS A 113 0.40 -8.02 10.87
C HIS A 113 1.39 -7.39 11.86
N VAL A 114 2.23 -8.22 12.45
CA VAL A 114 3.31 -7.79 13.36
C VAL A 114 4.62 -7.74 12.57
N PHE A 115 5.34 -6.62 12.66
CA PHE A 115 6.57 -6.40 11.90
C PHE A 115 7.58 -5.53 12.66
N CYS A 116 8.84 -5.56 12.23
CA CYS A 116 9.89 -4.68 12.75
C CYS A 116 9.85 -3.31 12.06
N TRP A 117 9.75 -2.22 12.82
CA TRP A 117 9.74 -0.84 12.31
C TRP A 117 10.97 -0.48 11.47
N TYR A 118 12.15 -0.98 11.86
CA TYR A 118 13.40 -0.60 11.23
C TYR A 118 13.67 -1.33 9.91
N CYS A 119 13.38 -2.64 9.85
CA CYS A 119 13.66 -3.45 8.66
C CYS A 119 12.41 -3.88 7.89
N LEU A 120 11.21 -3.57 8.38
CA LEU A 120 9.92 -3.95 7.81
C LEU A 120 9.71 -5.47 7.64
N ALA A 121 10.55 -6.29 8.28
CA ALA A 121 10.42 -7.74 8.25
C ALA A 121 9.24 -8.21 9.12
N SER A 122 8.54 -9.26 8.63
CA SER A 122 7.50 -9.96 9.39
C SER A 122 8.05 -10.53 10.69
N LEU A 123 7.29 -10.36 11.78
CA LEU A 123 7.56 -10.93 13.10
C LEU A 123 6.41 -11.84 13.58
N ASP A 124 5.46 -12.17 12.70
CA ASP A 124 4.41 -13.14 13.02
C ASP A 124 5.06 -14.50 13.29
N VAL A 125 5.08 -14.91 14.56
CA VAL A 125 5.61 -16.23 14.98
C VAL A 125 4.55 -17.27 14.67
N SER A 126 4.94 -18.32 13.93
CA SER A 126 4.08 -19.47 13.61
C SER A 126 3.73 -20.31 14.84
#